data_AF-A0A537C1P4-F1
#
_entry.id   AF-A0A537C1P4-F1
#
_cell.length_a   1.000
_cell.length_b   1.000
_cell.length_c   1.000
_cell.angle_alpha   90.00
_cell.angle_beta   90.00
_cell.angle_gamma   90.00
#
_symmetry.space_group_name_H-M   'P 1'
#
loop_
_entity.id
_entity.type
_entity.pdbx_description
1 polymer ?
#
loop_
_entity_poly.entity_id
_entity_poly.type
_entity_poly.pdbx_seq_one_letter_code
_entity_poly.pdbx_strand_id
1 'polypeptide(L)'
;MPKKNPRRIGLAIIGGGRVGLFRGEVAARHPQVDFIGLAELKPDRRKEVGEKIRADFVTQDYRELLARPEVTAAIIATDEHLHVEPILAAVERKLPLLIEKPLATGLADSERVLAAIQKSGVDAVVGYTQRFRRRWLVAKEKVRTGQLGDVTLVTSRAFMNRLVALDNYKRTDDPSEISPMVISGTHALDVVMWMMEAKRPVEVYARSVDKALGPLCGGIDATAGVVTFEDGSLYHASISWALPKVWPGAVYSLEVGIVGTEGVLTIDDTHRDIVLATSQGSGEGYAPDAGRRVDFLGSYPPGDVALGELRGPMREETESWLNHLAVGAVTQHATAAEAHNRLMLTKAFDLSARLKRAVPLPIRAENEKPRAGVRVAG
;
A
#
# COMPACT_ATOMS: atom_id res chain seq x y z
N MET A 1 -23.75 -1.67 27.77
CA MET A 1 -22.35 -2.06 27.48
C MET A 1 -21.48 -1.56 28.61
N PRO A 2 -20.57 -2.36 29.19
CA PRO A 2 -19.64 -1.84 30.19
C PRO A 2 -18.87 -0.68 29.56
N LYS A 3 -18.80 0.47 30.26
CA LYS A 3 -17.99 1.62 29.84
C LYS A 3 -16.54 1.14 29.77
N LYS A 4 -16.05 0.84 28.57
CA LYS A 4 -14.62 0.58 28.38
C LYS A 4 -13.91 1.90 28.64
N ASN A 5 -13.06 1.97 29.66
CA ASN A 5 -12.10 3.06 29.76
C ASN A 5 -11.15 2.90 28.57
N PRO A 6 -11.04 3.90 27.68
CA PRO A 6 -10.16 3.82 26.53
C PRO A 6 -8.70 3.69 27.00
N ARG A 7 -7.93 2.81 26.36
CA ARG A 7 -6.49 2.69 26.63
C ARG A 7 -5.74 3.89 26.06
N ARG A 8 -4.80 4.41 26.84
CA ARG A 8 -3.79 5.36 26.37
C ARG A 8 -2.78 4.67 25.45
N ILE A 9 -2.24 5.43 24.51
CA ILE A 9 -1.36 4.94 23.45
C ILE A 9 -0.09 5.77 23.45
N GLY A 10 1.03 5.14 23.79
CA GLY A 10 2.34 5.65 23.42
C GLY A 10 2.79 5.06 22.10
N LEU A 11 2.99 5.92 21.12
CA LEU A 11 3.17 5.54 19.73
C LEU A 11 4.61 5.76 19.26
N ALA A 12 5.27 4.69 18.82
CA ALA A 12 6.51 4.79 18.07
C ALA A 12 6.22 4.94 16.58
N ILE A 13 6.80 5.94 15.92
CA ILE A 13 6.78 6.12 14.48
C ILE A 13 8.19 5.86 13.96
N ILE A 14 8.36 4.79 13.19
CA ILE A 14 9.65 4.37 12.65
C ILE A 14 9.66 4.70 11.16
N GLY A 15 10.43 5.72 10.78
CA GLY A 15 10.45 6.32 9.45
C GLY A 15 9.69 7.66 9.44
N GLY A 16 10.43 8.77 9.31
CA GLY A 16 9.94 10.14 9.20
C GLY A 16 9.76 10.59 7.75
N GLY A 17 9.48 9.66 6.83
CA GLY A 17 9.18 9.98 5.43
C GLY A 17 7.89 10.79 5.28
N ARG A 18 7.35 10.85 4.05
CA ARG A 18 6.07 11.53 3.81
C ARG A 18 4.91 10.87 4.58
N VAL A 19 4.86 9.54 4.55
CA VAL A 19 3.82 8.74 5.21
C VAL A 19 3.93 8.79 6.72
N GLY A 20 5.14 8.64 7.27
CA GLY A 20 5.37 8.77 8.72
C GLY A 20 4.94 10.13 9.27
N LEU A 21 5.21 11.22 8.54
CA LEU A 21 4.73 12.55 8.89
C LEU A 21 3.20 12.61 8.90
N PHE A 22 2.52 12.15 7.85
CA PHE A 22 1.06 12.14 7.79
C PHE A 22 0.41 11.37 8.94
N ARG A 23 0.91 10.16 9.22
CA ARG A 23 0.40 9.34 10.32
C ARG A 23 0.68 9.99 11.68
N GLY A 24 1.86 10.58 11.85
CA GLY A 24 2.23 11.29 13.07
C GLY A 24 1.40 12.55 13.33
N GLU A 25 1.10 13.32 12.29
CA GLU A 25 0.20 14.48 12.41
C GLU A 25 -1.22 14.08 12.82
N VAL A 26 -1.74 12.96 12.29
CA VAL A 26 -3.03 12.42 12.72
C VAL A 26 -2.96 11.94 14.17
N ALA A 27 -1.92 11.19 14.53
CA ALA A 27 -1.73 10.69 15.89
C ALA A 27 -1.59 11.80 16.93
N ALA A 28 -0.86 12.88 16.62
CA ALA A 28 -0.64 14.03 17.51
C ALA A 28 -1.93 14.78 17.89
N ARG A 29 -3.01 14.61 17.13
CA ARG A 29 -4.33 15.19 17.40
C ARG A 29 -5.30 14.18 18.04
N HIS A 30 -4.93 12.90 18.12
CA HIS A 30 -5.82 11.86 18.60
C HIS A 30 -5.85 11.85 20.14
N PRO A 31 -7.04 11.95 20.78
CA PRO A 31 -7.16 12.18 22.22
C PRO A 31 -6.67 11.02 23.11
N GLN A 32 -6.41 9.85 22.52
CA GLN A 32 -5.86 8.68 23.22
C GLN A 32 -4.35 8.50 23.04
N VAL A 33 -3.70 9.30 22.19
CA VAL A 33 -2.24 9.28 22.05
C VAL A 33 -1.67 10.30 23.02
N ASP A 34 -0.89 9.82 23.99
CA ASP A 34 -0.29 10.64 25.06
C ASP A 34 1.24 10.59 25.09
N PHE A 35 1.85 9.81 24.20
CA PHE A 35 3.28 9.84 23.92
C PHE A 35 3.53 9.56 22.42
N ILE A 36 4.39 10.34 21.78
CA ILE A 36 4.87 10.10 20.41
C ILE A 36 6.39 10.08 20.40
N GLY A 37 6.95 8.96 19.93
CA GLY A 37 8.37 8.86 19.63
C GLY A 37 8.62 8.72 18.13
N LEU A 38 9.70 9.33 17.63
CA LEU A 38 10.12 9.27 16.23
C LEU A 38 11.52 8.68 16.08
N ALA A 39 11.65 7.66 15.24
CA ALA A 39 12.94 7.16 14.75
C ALA A 39 13.10 7.52 13.26
N GLU A 40 14.09 8.36 12.94
CA GLU A 40 14.37 8.81 11.57
C GLU A 40 15.88 8.97 11.36
N LEU A 41 16.44 8.38 10.30
CA LEU A 41 17.89 8.34 10.08
C LEU A 41 18.45 9.72 9.70
N LYS A 42 17.73 10.51 8.90
CA LYS A 42 18.21 11.80 8.38
C LYS A 42 18.05 12.89 9.44
N PRO A 43 19.12 13.54 9.93
CA PRO A 43 19.04 14.50 11.03
C PRO A 43 18.06 15.67 10.77
N ASP A 44 18.13 16.29 9.59
CA ASP A 44 17.26 17.40 9.23
C ASP A 44 15.79 16.98 9.18
N ARG A 45 15.53 15.80 8.62
CA ARG A 45 14.18 15.23 8.54
C ARG A 45 13.64 14.85 9.91
N ARG A 46 14.47 14.27 10.77
CA ARG A 46 14.14 13.92 12.16
C ARG A 46 13.72 15.16 12.94
N LYS A 47 14.48 16.26 12.81
CA LYS A 47 14.15 17.54 13.43
C LYS A 47 12.82 18.09 12.91
N GLU A 48 12.69 18.23 11.58
CA GLU A 48 11.49 18.79 10.94
C GLU A 48 10.22 18.00 11.32
N VAL A 49 10.26 16.68 11.22
CA VAL A 49 9.10 15.83 11.51
C VAL A 49 8.82 15.76 13.01
N GLY A 50 9.86 15.66 13.84
CA GLY A 50 9.73 15.68 15.30
C GLY A 50 9.01 16.94 15.79
N GLU A 51 9.35 18.11 15.25
CA GLU A 51 8.67 19.38 15.56
C GLU A 51 7.21 19.38 15.10
N LYS A 52 6.93 18.95 13.86
CA LYS A 52 5.57 18.95 13.28
C LYS A 52 4.60 18.04 14.03
N ILE A 53 5.06 16.86 14.44
CA ILE A 53 4.24 15.89 15.16
C ILE A 53 4.30 16.07 16.68
N ARG A 54 5.09 17.04 17.16
CA ARG A 54 5.33 17.31 18.59
C ARG A 54 5.81 16.06 19.34
N ALA A 55 6.78 15.36 18.76
CA ALA A 55 7.33 14.13 19.34
C ALA A 55 7.97 14.41 20.72
N ASP A 56 7.62 13.58 21.70
CA ASP A 56 8.21 13.58 23.05
C ASP A 56 9.63 13.01 23.06
N PHE A 57 9.93 12.15 22.09
CA PHE A 57 11.25 11.54 21.93
C PHE A 57 11.64 11.42 20.47
N VAL A 58 12.87 11.80 20.14
CA VAL A 58 13.42 11.67 18.78
C VAL A 58 14.77 10.97 18.82
N THR A 59 14.97 9.99 17.96
CA THR A 59 16.24 9.25 17.83
C THR A 59 16.49 8.84 16.38
N GLN A 60 17.71 8.37 16.11
CA GLN A 60 18.04 7.69 14.87
C GLN A 60 17.88 6.17 14.96
N ASP A 61 17.85 5.61 16.17
CA ASP A 61 17.80 4.18 16.42
C ASP A 61 16.39 3.77 16.85
N TYR A 62 15.70 3.04 15.98
CA TYR A 62 14.37 2.54 16.31
C TYR A 62 14.38 1.55 17.49
N ARG A 63 15.49 0.86 17.76
CA ARG A 63 15.58 -0.06 18.91
C ARG A 63 15.56 0.70 20.23
N GLU A 64 16.25 1.84 20.30
CA GLU A 64 16.20 2.74 21.46
C GLU A 64 14.77 3.23 21.70
N LEU A 65 14.09 3.65 20.63
CA LEU A 65 12.69 4.08 20.72
C LEU A 65 11.76 2.94 21.17
N LEU A 66 11.84 1.77 20.52
CA LEU A 66 11.00 0.61 20.89
C LEU A 66 11.30 0.10 22.30
N ALA A 67 12.50 0.37 22.84
CA ALA A 67 12.88 -0.04 24.17
C ALA A 67 12.15 0.71 25.29
N ARG A 68 11.65 1.92 24.98
CA ARG A 68 11.04 2.84 25.95
C ARG A 68 9.80 2.26 26.63
N PRO A 69 9.60 2.52 27.94
CA PRO A 69 8.41 2.06 28.66
C PRO A 69 7.13 2.77 28.26
N GLU A 70 7.22 3.99 27.70
CA GLU A 70 6.06 4.74 27.21
C GLU A 70 5.47 4.13 25.94
N VAL A 71 6.28 3.41 25.13
CA VAL A 71 5.84 2.87 23.84
C VAL A 71 4.98 1.63 24.04
N THR A 72 3.72 1.72 23.58
CA THR A 72 2.72 0.66 23.64
C THR A 72 2.25 0.18 22.26
N ALA A 73 2.58 0.89 21.19
CA ALA A 73 2.26 0.52 19.80
C ALA A 73 3.28 1.14 18.82
N ALA A 74 3.39 0.60 17.60
CA ALA A 74 4.31 1.11 16.59
C ALA A 74 3.70 1.22 15.18
N ILE A 75 4.08 2.29 14.48
CA ILE A 75 3.87 2.46 13.04
C ILE A 75 5.21 2.28 12.34
N ILE A 76 5.27 1.34 11.39
CA ILE A 76 6.44 1.10 10.54
C ILE A 76 6.20 1.77 9.19
N ALA A 77 6.91 2.86 8.91
CA ALA A 77 6.76 3.69 7.71
C ALA A 77 8.14 4.07 7.13
N THR A 78 9.09 3.13 7.16
CA THR A 78 10.42 3.26 6.52
C THR A 78 10.31 3.06 5.01
N ASP A 79 11.43 3.17 4.29
CA ASP A 79 11.48 2.68 2.90
C ASP A 79 11.23 1.16 2.87
N GLU A 80 10.68 0.64 1.75
CA GLU A 80 10.11 -0.70 1.65
C GLU A 80 11.12 -1.82 1.97
N HIS A 81 12.37 -1.66 1.53
CA HIS A 81 13.45 -2.61 1.76
C HIS A 81 13.95 -2.66 3.22
N LEU A 82 13.53 -1.69 4.05
CA LEU A 82 13.91 -1.59 5.46
C LEU A 82 12.82 -2.05 6.42
N HIS A 83 11.65 -2.47 5.93
CA HIS A 83 10.50 -2.83 6.78
C HIS A 83 10.79 -3.97 7.77
N VAL A 84 11.54 -4.97 7.32
CA VAL A 84 11.58 -6.28 8.00
C VAL A 84 12.14 -6.20 9.41
N GLU A 85 13.29 -5.59 9.60
CA GLU A 85 13.97 -5.58 10.90
C GLU A 85 13.23 -4.76 11.98
N PRO A 86 12.71 -3.54 11.69
CA PRO A 86 11.79 -2.83 12.58
C PRO A 86 10.54 -3.62 12.95
N ILE A 87 9.92 -4.34 12.00
CA ILE A 87 8.74 -5.19 12.29
C ILE A 87 9.12 -6.26 13.31
N LEU A 88 10.20 -7.01 13.06
CA LEU A 88 10.62 -8.10 13.94
C LEU A 88 10.99 -7.61 15.34
N ALA A 89 11.67 -6.47 15.45
CA ALA A 89 11.99 -5.86 16.74
C ALA A 89 10.73 -5.47 17.53
N ALA A 90 9.71 -4.94 16.86
CA ALA A 90 8.46 -4.58 17.51
C ALA A 90 7.60 -5.81 17.87
N VAL A 91 7.65 -6.87 17.05
CA VAL A 91 7.04 -8.19 17.35
C VAL A 91 7.67 -8.83 18.59
N GLU A 92 8.99 -8.78 18.74
CA GLU A 92 9.70 -9.29 19.92
C GLU A 92 9.21 -8.62 21.21
N ARG A 93 8.88 -7.33 21.11
CA ARG A 93 8.29 -6.53 22.19
C ARG A 93 6.77 -6.71 22.36
N LYS A 94 6.13 -7.51 21.50
CA LYS A 94 4.67 -7.73 21.46
C LYS A 94 3.85 -6.45 21.33
N LEU A 95 4.37 -5.46 20.59
CA LEU A 95 3.70 -4.18 20.36
C LEU A 95 2.71 -4.31 19.19
N PRO A 96 1.45 -3.88 19.32
CA PRO A 96 0.56 -3.73 18.18
C PRO A 96 1.18 -2.87 17.07
N LEU A 97 1.03 -3.31 15.82
CA LEU A 97 1.69 -2.73 14.66
C LEU A 97 0.70 -2.24 13.62
N LEU A 98 0.99 -1.08 13.06
CA LEU A 98 0.54 -0.71 11.72
C LEU A 98 1.78 -0.64 10.81
N ILE A 99 1.78 -1.48 9.77
CA ILE A 99 2.92 -1.66 8.87
C ILE A 99 2.55 -1.07 7.52
N GLU A 100 3.33 -0.12 7.01
CA GLU A 100 3.13 0.34 5.63
C GLU A 100 3.36 -0.78 4.62
N LYS A 101 2.65 -0.71 3.50
CA LYS A 101 2.78 -1.68 2.42
C LYS A 101 4.11 -1.47 1.66
N PRO A 102 4.72 -2.53 1.09
CA PRO A 102 4.37 -3.94 1.24
C PRO A 102 4.90 -4.53 2.56
N LEU A 103 4.42 -5.71 2.95
CA LEU A 103 4.90 -6.38 4.18
C LEU A 103 6.42 -6.65 4.15
N ALA A 104 6.94 -6.97 2.96
CA ALA A 104 8.36 -7.04 2.62
C ALA A 104 8.50 -6.90 1.09
N THR A 105 9.73 -6.78 0.58
CA THR A 105 9.99 -6.70 -0.87
C THR A 105 10.17 -8.06 -1.55
N GLY A 106 10.45 -9.12 -0.78
CA GLY A 106 10.60 -10.49 -1.26
C GLY A 106 9.77 -11.49 -0.46
N LEU A 107 9.42 -12.61 -1.10
CA LEU A 107 8.53 -13.61 -0.48
C LEU A 107 9.15 -14.29 0.73
N ALA A 108 10.46 -14.58 0.71
CA ALA A 108 11.13 -15.22 1.85
C ALA A 108 11.04 -14.37 3.13
N ASP A 109 11.33 -13.07 3.02
CA ASP A 109 11.21 -12.15 4.15
C ASP A 109 9.75 -11.93 4.57
N SER A 110 8.82 -11.91 3.60
CA SER A 110 7.40 -11.82 3.89
C SER A 110 6.88 -13.04 4.67
N GLU A 111 7.29 -14.25 4.28
CA GLU A 111 7.01 -15.50 5.00
C GLU A 111 7.60 -15.46 6.43
N ARG A 112 8.85 -14.99 6.57
CA ARG A 112 9.53 -14.81 7.87
C ARG A 112 8.77 -13.86 8.79
N VAL A 113 8.38 -12.69 8.29
CA VAL A 113 7.62 -11.68 9.04
C VAL A 113 6.24 -12.20 9.43
N LEU A 114 5.52 -12.81 8.48
CA LEU A 114 4.20 -13.39 8.73
C LEU A 114 4.26 -14.45 9.84
N ALA A 115 5.23 -15.37 9.76
CA ALA A 115 5.41 -16.40 10.78
C ALA A 115 5.73 -15.81 12.17
N ALA A 116 6.55 -14.76 12.23
CA ALA A 116 6.86 -14.08 13.49
C ALA A 116 5.62 -13.41 14.11
N ILE A 117 4.83 -12.70 13.31
CA ILE A 117 3.58 -12.08 13.74
C ILE A 117 2.61 -13.14 14.26
N GLN A 118 2.35 -14.20 13.48
CA GLN A 118 1.44 -15.29 13.86
C GLN A 118 1.89 -16.00 15.15
N LYS A 119 3.20 -16.29 15.28
CA LYS A 119 3.74 -16.95 16.48
C LYS A 119 3.63 -16.07 17.72
N SER A 120 3.81 -14.75 17.58
CA SER A 120 3.71 -13.81 18.71
C SER A 120 2.27 -13.56 19.17
N GLY A 121 1.29 -13.70 18.27
CA GLY A 121 -0.10 -13.33 18.50
C GLY A 121 -0.33 -11.82 18.60
N VAL A 122 0.62 -11.00 18.16
CA VAL A 122 0.50 -9.55 18.19
C VAL A 122 -0.53 -9.06 17.17
N ASP A 123 -1.26 -8.00 17.53
CA ASP A 123 -2.16 -7.31 16.61
C ASP A 123 -1.34 -6.52 15.59
N ALA A 124 -1.25 -7.02 14.36
CA ALA A 124 -0.50 -6.39 13.29
C ALA A 124 -1.38 -6.21 12.05
N VAL A 125 -1.54 -4.94 11.66
CA VAL A 125 -2.29 -4.52 10.48
C VAL A 125 -1.38 -3.91 9.42
N VAL A 126 -1.82 -3.92 8.16
CA VAL A 126 -1.06 -3.38 7.02
C VAL A 126 -1.80 -2.22 6.36
N GLY A 127 -1.04 -1.17 6.01
CA GLY A 127 -1.47 0.11 5.46
C GLY A 127 -1.98 0.07 4.03
N TYR A 128 -3.02 -0.72 3.76
CA TYR A 128 -3.75 -0.68 2.50
C TYR A 128 -4.84 0.39 2.52
N THR A 129 -4.38 1.65 2.53
CA THR A 129 -5.18 2.85 2.73
C THR A 129 -6.44 2.95 1.86
N GLN A 130 -6.43 2.40 0.64
CA GLN A 130 -7.60 2.44 -0.25
C GLN A 130 -8.85 1.79 0.36
N ARG A 131 -8.72 0.82 1.28
CA ARG A 131 -9.85 0.24 2.02
C ARG A 131 -10.62 1.25 2.88
N PHE A 132 -10.05 2.44 3.11
CA PHE A 132 -10.63 3.51 3.91
C PHE A 132 -11.25 4.63 3.08
N ARG A 133 -11.26 4.55 1.73
CA ARG A 133 -12.08 5.47 0.94
C ARG A 133 -13.53 5.01 0.92
N ARG A 134 -14.44 5.94 1.15
CA ARG A 134 -15.90 5.70 1.18
C ARG A 134 -16.41 4.89 -0.01
N ARG A 135 -15.95 5.18 -1.23
CA ARG A 135 -16.42 4.49 -2.44
C ARG A 135 -16.09 2.99 -2.44
N TRP A 136 -14.89 2.62 -1.95
CA TRP A 136 -14.45 1.23 -1.82
C TRP A 136 -15.21 0.51 -0.69
N LEU A 137 -15.47 1.18 0.43
CA LEU A 137 -16.25 0.64 1.55
C LEU A 137 -17.70 0.33 1.16
N VAL A 138 -18.38 1.28 0.51
CA VAL A 138 -19.76 1.09 0.07
C VAL A 138 -19.85 -0.05 -0.95
N ALA A 139 -18.92 -0.12 -1.89
CA ALA A 139 -18.82 -1.20 -2.85
C ALA A 139 -18.62 -2.58 -2.18
N LYS A 140 -17.67 -2.68 -1.25
CA LYS A 140 -17.39 -3.91 -0.50
C LYS A 140 -18.64 -4.44 0.18
N GLU A 141 -19.44 -3.57 0.80
CA GLU A 141 -20.67 -3.98 1.46
C GLU A 141 -21.70 -4.58 0.48
N LYS A 142 -21.81 -4.04 -0.74
CA LYS A 142 -22.72 -4.59 -1.77
C LYS A 142 -22.26 -5.95 -2.28
N VAL A 143 -20.95 -6.14 -2.45
CA VAL A 143 -20.39 -7.46 -2.79
C VAL A 143 -20.64 -8.45 -1.64
N ARG A 144 -20.31 -8.07 -0.41
CA ARG A 144 -20.45 -8.92 0.80
C ARG A 144 -21.90 -9.34 1.08
N THR A 145 -22.86 -8.47 0.79
CA THR A 145 -24.29 -8.73 1.03
C THR A 145 -24.97 -9.48 -0.14
N GLY A 146 -24.21 -9.89 -1.16
CA GLY A 146 -24.72 -10.72 -2.26
C GLY A 146 -25.54 -9.97 -3.31
N GLN A 147 -25.48 -8.64 -3.34
CA GLN A 147 -26.29 -7.82 -4.25
C GLN A 147 -25.94 -7.99 -5.73
N LEU A 148 -24.79 -8.59 -6.03
CA LEU A 148 -24.37 -8.90 -7.40
C LEU A 148 -24.66 -10.35 -7.81
N GLY A 149 -25.23 -11.17 -6.91
CA GLY A 149 -25.25 -12.63 -7.07
C GLY A 149 -23.84 -13.20 -6.96
N ASP A 150 -23.53 -14.22 -7.78
CA ASP A 150 -22.17 -14.76 -7.86
C ASP A 150 -21.31 -13.91 -8.80
N VAL A 151 -20.13 -13.48 -8.35
CA VAL A 151 -19.23 -12.65 -9.16
C VAL A 151 -18.51 -13.51 -10.21
N THR A 152 -18.64 -13.12 -11.48
CA THR A 152 -18.13 -13.87 -12.63
C THR A 152 -16.89 -13.24 -13.25
N LEU A 153 -16.84 -11.91 -13.36
CA LEU A 153 -15.73 -11.17 -13.96
C LEU A 153 -15.45 -9.88 -13.20
N VAL A 154 -14.18 -9.66 -12.88
CA VAL A 154 -13.68 -8.39 -12.37
C VAL A 154 -12.66 -7.81 -13.35
N THR A 155 -12.69 -6.50 -13.54
CA THR A 155 -11.67 -5.76 -14.29
C THR A 155 -11.10 -4.64 -13.43
N SER A 156 -9.81 -4.37 -13.55
CA SER A 156 -9.21 -3.17 -12.98
C SER A 156 -8.28 -2.45 -13.95
N ARG A 157 -8.26 -1.12 -13.87
CA ARG A 157 -7.33 -0.24 -14.58
C ARG A 157 -6.68 0.70 -13.59
N ALA A 158 -5.42 0.44 -13.27
CA ALA A 158 -4.61 1.20 -12.33
C ALA A 158 -3.53 1.98 -13.08
N PHE A 159 -3.78 3.24 -13.38
CA PHE A 159 -2.89 4.04 -14.22
C PHE A 159 -2.28 5.20 -13.43
N MET A 160 -0.97 5.41 -13.59
CA MET A 160 -0.21 6.43 -12.90
C MET A 160 0.85 7.10 -13.80
N ASN A 161 1.12 8.37 -13.52
CA ASN A 161 2.17 9.10 -14.22
C ASN A 161 3.56 8.55 -13.85
N ARG A 162 4.52 8.72 -14.76
CA ARG A 162 5.86 8.14 -14.62
C ARG A 162 6.77 8.81 -13.60
N LEU A 163 6.29 9.80 -12.84
CA LEU A 163 7.12 10.47 -11.83
C LEU A 163 7.47 9.51 -10.69
N VAL A 164 6.51 8.71 -10.23
CA VAL A 164 6.72 7.70 -9.19
C VAL A 164 7.68 6.62 -9.66
N ALA A 165 7.51 6.14 -10.90
CA ALA A 165 8.40 5.15 -11.50
C ALA A 165 9.84 5.65 -11.53
N LEU A 166 10.05 6.86 -12.06
CA LEU A 166 11.38 7.48 -12.15
C LEU A 166 12.03 7.72 -10.78
N ASP A 167 11.25 8.01 -9.73
CA ASP A 167 11.79 8.12 -8.37
C ASP A 167 12.23 6.77 -7.82
N ASN A 168 11.41 5.74 -7.98
CA ASN A 168 11.71 4.40 -7.50
C ASN A 168 12.96 3.82 -8.20
N TYR A 169 13.05 3.94 -9.52
CA TYR A 169 14.21 3.46 -10.27
C TYR A 169 15.51 4.20 -9.96
N LYS A 170 15.46 5.45 -9.46
CA LYS A 170 16.65 6.18 -9.00
C LYS A 170 17.20 5.68 -7.66
N ARG A 171 16.41 4.93 -6.90
CA ARG A 171 16.73 4.47 -5.55
C ARG A 171 17.18 3.01 -5.52
N THR A 172 17.35 2.38 -6.68
CA THR A 172 17.85 1.01 -6.84
C THR A 172 19.02 0.98 -7.82
N ASP A 173 19.98 0.09 -7.56
CA ASP A 173 21.04 -0.24 -8.51
C ASP A 173 20.61 -1.37 -9.47
N ASP A 174 19.52 -2.07 -9.17
CA ASP A 174 18.94 -3.12 -10.00
C ASP A 174 17.46 -2.82 -10.32
N PRO A 175 17.17 -2.26 -11.50
CA PRO A 175 15.80 -2.02 -11.96
C PRO A 175 14.95 -3.29 -12.10
N SER A 176 15.55 -4.47 -12.25
CA SER A 176 14.81 -5.72 -12.45
C SER A 176 14.09 -6.23 -11.20
N GLU A 177 14.50 -5.74 -10.02
CA GLU A 177 13.87 -6.03 -8.73
C GLU A 177 12.63 -5.16 -8.46
N ILE A 178 12.37 -4.17 -9.33
CA ILE A 178 11.24 -3.26 -9.21
C ILE A 178 10.25 -3.52 -10.35
N SER A 179 8.97 -3.67 -10.00
CA SER A 179 7.89 -3.78 -10.97
C SER A 179 6.73 -2.84 -10.63
N PRO A 180 5.95 -2.40 -11.63
CA PRO A 180 4.73 -1.66 -11.37
C PRO A 180 3.74 -2.45 -10.50
N MET A 181 3.76 -3.79 -10.57
CA MET A 181 2.89 -4.65 -9.76
C MET A 181 3.20 -4.55 -8.27
N VAL A 182 4.47 -4.70 -7.87
CA VAL A 182 4.87 -4.71 -6.46
C VAL A 182 4.67 -3.33 -5.81
N ILE A 183 5.09 -2.26 -6.49
CA ILE A 183 5.06 -0.91 -5.90
C ILE A 183 3.64 -0.35 -5.87
N SER A 184 2.90 -0.48 -6.97
CA SER A 184 1.68 0.29 -7.22
C SER A 184 0.46 -0.57 -7.56
N GLY A 185 0.66 -1.66 -8.31
CA GLY A 185 -0.40 -2.61 -8.66
C GLY A 185 -0.97 -3.30 -7.43
N THR A 186 -0.18 -3.43 -6.36
CA THR A 186 -0.61 -3.97 -5.06
C THR A 186 -1.84 -3.24 -4.49
N HIS A 187 -2.02 -1.93 -4.76
CA HIS A 187 -3.21 -1.20 -4.29
C HIS A 187 -4.50 -1.69 -4.97
N ALA A 188 -4.50 -1.78 -6.30
CA ALA A 188 -5.64 -2.30 -7.07
C ALA A 188 -5.89 -3.78 -6.75
N LEU A 189 -4.82 -4.56 -6.65
CA LEU A 189 -4.88 -5.97 -6.29
C LEU A 189 -5.47 -6.17 -4.90
N ASP A 190 -5.09 -5.35 -3.92
CA ASP A 190 -5.63 -5.44 -2.57
C ASP A 190 -7.15 -5.18 -2.55
N VAL A 191 -7.62 -4.07 -3.12
CA VAL A 191 -9.06 -3.74 -3.06
C VAL A 191 -9.89 -4.78 -3.81
N VAL A 192 -9.40 -5.31 -4.94
CA VAL A 192 -10.09 -6.37 -5.67
C VAL A 192 -10.08 -7.69 -4.90
N MET A 193 -8.93 -8.13 -4.38
CA MET A 193 -8.85 -9.37 -3.59
C MET A 193 -9.62 -9.28 -2.28
N TRP A 194 -9.72 -8.08 -1.70
CA TRP A 194 -10.57 -7.83 -0.56
C TRP A 194 -12.04 -7.95 -0.93
N MET A 195 -12.48 -7.42 -2.06
CA MET A 195 -13.86 -7.63 -2.54
C MET A 195 -14.13 -9.09 -2.87
N MET A 196 -13.15 -9.80 -3.41
CA MET A 196 -13.21 -11.20 -3.83
C MET A 196 -12.79 -12.20 -2.74
N GLU A 197 -12.80 -11.81 -1.46
CA GLU A 197 -12.22 -12.63 -0.37
C GLU A 197 -12.86 -14.01 -0.17
N ALA A 198 -14.08 -14.22 -0.70
CA ALA A 198 -14.77 -15.50 -0.70
C ALA A 198 -14.27 -16.46 -1.80
N LYS A 199 -13.44 -15.99 -2.73
CA LYS A 199 -12.97 -16.75 -3.89
C LYS A 199 -11.47 -17.01 -3.79
N ARG A 200 -11.07 -18.21 -4.18
CA ARG A 200 -9.67 -18.67 -4.11
C ARG A 200 -8.97 -18.52 -5.46
N PRO A 201 -7.95 -17.66 -5.61
CA PRO A 201 -7.16 -17.57 -6.84
C PRO A 201 -6.27 -18.81 -6.99
N VAL A 202 -6.20 -19.37 -8.20
CA VAL A 202 -5.47 -20.62 -8.49
C VAL A 202 -4.44 -20.50 -9.61
N GLU A 203 -4.52 -19.47 -10.45
CA GLU A 203 -3.58 -19.28 -11.57
C GLU A 203 -3.44 -17.79 -11.93
N VAL A 204 -2.25 -17.40 -12.40
CA VAL A 204 -2.00 -16.08 -13.03
C VAL A 204 -1.37 -16.24 -14.42
N TYR A 205 -1.87 -15.50 -15.39
CA TYR A 205 -1.17 -15.25 -16.66
C TYR A 205 -0.97 -13.76 -16.88
N ALA A 206 0.26 -13.32 -17.15
CA ALA A 206 0.56 -11.89 -17.33
C ALA A 206 1.62 -11.63 -18.42
N ARG A 207 1.69 -10.36 -18.85
CA ARG A 207 2.72 -9.80 -19.73
C ARG A 207 3.09 -8.40 -19.27
N SER A 208 4.36 -8.06 -19.49
CA SER A 208 4.90 -6.72 -19.23
C SER A 208 5.43 -6.10 -20.51
N VAL A 209 5.43 -4.77 -20.56
CA VAL A 209 6.04 -3.95 -21.63
C VAL A 209 6.90 -2.85 -21.01
N ASP A 210 7.88 -2.34 -21.75
CA ASP A 210 8.97 -1.47 -21.26
C ASP A 210 9.35 -0.38 -22.30
N LYS A 211 8.41 0.04 -23.14
CA LYS A 211 8.66 0.95 -24.27
C LYS A 211 9.01 2.39 -23.86
N ALA A 212 8.45 2.89 -22.77
CA ALA A 212 8.65 4.26 -22.31
C ALA A 212 9.76 4.39 -21.25
N LEU A 213 9.83 3.44 -20.31
CA LEU A 213 10.78 3.43 -19.20
C LEU A 213 12.02 2.58 -19.48
N GLY A 214 11.93 1.57 -20.35
CA GLY A 214 13.06 0.75 -20.74
C GLY A 214 14.23 1.58 -21.29
N PRO A 215 14.01 2.45 -22.29
CA PRO A 215 15.07 3.34 -22.80
C PRO A 215 15.57 4.40 -21.81
N LEU A 216 14.78 4.73 -20.77
CA LEU A 216 15.11 5.78 -19.81
C LEU A 216 15.89 5.26 -18.60
N CYS A 217 15.58 4.04 -18.15
CA CYS A 217 16.07 3.50 -16.89
C CYS A 217 16.06 1.96 -16.81
N GLY A 218 15.87 1.25 -17.93
CA GLY A 218 15.74 -0.21 -17.93
C GLY A 218 14.47 -0.71 -17.25
N GLY A 219 13.47 0.16 -17.06
CA GLY A 219 12.27 -0.13 -16.28
C GLY A 219 11.10 -0.68 -17.09
N ILE A 220 10.26 -1.48 -16.44
CA ILE A 220 8.94 -1.92 -16.95
C ILE A 220 7.97 -0.73 -16.95
N ASP A 221 7.13 -0.59 -17.97
CA ASP A 221 6.06 0.43 -18.10
C ASP A 221 4.74 -0.01 -17.47
N ALA A 222 4.35 -1.23 -17.77
CA ALA A 222 3.01 -1.73 -17.54
C ALA A 222 3.04 -3.25 -17.50
N THR A 223 2.13 -3.80 -16.72
CA THR A 223 1.86 -5.23 -16.62
C THR A 223 0.36 -5.43 -16.73
N ALA A 224 -0.06 -6.35 -17.58
CA ALA A 224 -1.46 -6.74 -17.72
C ALA A 224 -1.58 -8.27 -17.65
N GLY A 225 -2.65 -8.76 -17.05
CA GLY A 225 -2.85 -10.18 -16.85
C GLY A 225 -4.21 -10.56 -16.33
N VAL A 226 -4.42 -11.86 -16.19
CA VAL A 226 -5.65 -12.47 -15.67
C VAL A 226 -5.29 -13.37 -14.49
N VAL A 227 -6.07 -13.24 -13.41
CA VAL A 227 -6.12 -14.21 -12.31
C VAL A 227 -7.35 -15.09 -12.53
N THR A 228 -7.14 -16.40 -12.53
CA THR A 228 -8.22 -17.40 -12.56
C THR A 228 -8.52 -17.85 -11.14
N PHE A 229 -9.78 -17.90 -10.77
CA PHE A 229 -10.24 -18.44 -9.49
C PHE A 229 -10.70 -19.89 -9.65
N GLU A 230 -10.74 -20.62 -8.54
CA GLU A 230 -11.11 -22.04 -8.50
C GLU A 230 -12.49 -22.34 -9.09
N ASP A 231 -13.44 -21.43 -8.92
CA ASP A 231 -14.81 -21.54 -9.45
C ASP A 231 -14.93 -21.12 -10.93
N GLY A 232 -13.81 -20.79 -11.59
CA GLY A 232 -13.77 -20.35 -12.98
C GLY A 232 -14.04 -18.86 -13.19
N SER A 233 -14.35 -18.08 -12.13
CA SER A 233 -14.42 -16.63 -12.25
C SER A 233 -13.05 -16.03 -12.57
N LEU A 234 -13.05 -14.84 -13.18
CA LEU A 234 -11.84 -14.21 -13.72
C LEU A 234 -11.65 -12.81 -13.15
N TYR A 235 -10.39 -12.43 -12.93
CA TYR A 235 -9.99 -11.05 -12.68
C TYR A 235 -8.94 -10.60 -13.69
N HIS A 236 -9.31 -9.65 -14.55
CA HIS A 236 -8.39 -8.98 -15.47
C HIS A 236 -7.81 -7.71 -14.84
N ALA A 237 -6.49 -7.67 -14.68
CA ALA A 237 -5.77 -6.55 -14.07
C ALA A 237 -4.87 -5.86 -15.10
N SER A 238 -4.94 -4.54 -15.16
CA SER A 238 -4.04 -3.70 -15.96
C SER A 238 -3.43 -2.59 -15.10
N ILE A 239 -2.12 -2.65 -14.88
CA ILE A 239 -1.35 -1.59 -14.22
C ILE A 239 -0.43 -0.91 -15.25
N SER A 240 -0.39 0.41 -15.23
CA SER A 240 0.64 1.18 -15.93
C SER A 240 1.10 2.35 -15.08
N TRP A 241 2.40 2.53 -14.95
CA TRP A 241 3.01 3.70 -14.35
C TRP A 241 3.85 4.52 -15.32
N ALA A 242 3.56 4.37 -16.61
CA ALA A 242 4.31 5.02 -17.68
C ALA A 242 3.58 6.24 -18.25
N LEU A 243 2.47 6.70 -17.65
CA LEU A 243 1.72 7.85 -18.20
C LEU A 243 2.62 9.10 -18.22
N PRO A 244 2.40 10.04 -19.16
CA PRO A 244 3.19 11.26 -19.23
C PRO A 244 3.19 12.01 -17.90
N LYS A 245 4.29 12.71 -17.58
CA LYS A 245 4.42 13.52 -16.35
C LYS A 245 3.32 14.58 -16.22
N VAL A 246 2.78 15.03 -17.36
CA VAL A 246 1.69 16.02 -17.47
C VAL A 246 0.30 15.41 -17.27
N TRP A 247 0.17 14.10 -17.02
CA TRP A 247 -1.12 13.49 -16.71
C TRP A 247 -1.73 14.12 -15.45
N PRO A 248 -3.00 14.57 -15.47
CA PRO A 248 -3.59 15.35 -14.37
C PRO A 248 -3.80 14.60 -13.04
N GLY A 249 -3.79 13.27 -13.05
CA GLY A 249 -3.89 12.48 -11.82
C GLY A 249 -2.64 12.68 -10.96
N ALA A 250 -2.82 13.05 -9.69
CA ALA A 250 -1.76 13.41 -8.77
C ALA A 250 -0.73 12.29 -8.64
N VAL A 251 -1.21 11.06 -8.44
CA VAL A 251 -0.38 9.86 -8.35
C VAL A 251 -1.06 8.65 -8.95
N TYR A 252 -2.32 8.36 -8.64
CA TYR A 252 -2.96 7.08 -8.96
C TYR A 252 -4.39 7.27 -9.45
N SER A 253 -4.75 6.62 -10.54
CA SER A 253 -6.12 6.57 -11.07
C SER A 253 -6.55 5.11 -11.15
N LEU A 254 -7.64 4.75 -10.48
CA LEU A 254 -8.12 3.37 -10.41
C LEU A 254 -9.58 3.29 -10.87
N GLU A 255 -9.85 2.35 -11.78
CA GLU A 255 -11.21 1.94 -12.14
C GLU A 255 -11.36 0.46 -11.84
N VAL A 256 -12.51 0.07 -11.30
CA VAL A 256 -12.86 -1.34 -11.07
C VAL A 256 -14.27 -1.59 -11.56
N GLY A 257 -14.43 -2.61 -12.40
CA GLY A 257 -15.73 -3.14 -12.82
C GLY A 257 -15.93 -4.55 -12.31
N ILE A 258 -17.09 -4.85 -11.75
CA ILE A 258 -17.47 -6.17 -11.22
C ILE A 258 -18.79 -6.57 -11.87
N VAL A 259 -18.80 -7.73 -12.51
CA VAL A 259 -20.00 -8.35 -13.06
C VAL A 259 -20.29 -9.59 -12.24
N GLY A 260 -21.52 -9.71 -11.75
CA GLY A 260 -22.05 -10.94 -11.19
C GLY A 260 -23.31 -11.40 -11.91
N THR A 261 -23.89 -12.51 -11.47
CA THR A 261 -25.06 -13.12 -12.10
C THR A 261 -26.31 -12.26 -12.02
N GLU A 262 -26.44 -11.44 -10.97
CA GLU A 262 -27.64 -10.63 -10.69
C GLU A 262 -27.39 -9.11 -10.77
N GLY A 263 -26.14 -8.68 -10.97
CA GLY A 263 -25.82 -7.26 -10.93
C GLY A 263 -24.44 -6.89 -11.45
N VAL A 264 -24.26 -5.57 -11.60
CA VAL A 264 -23.00 -4.95 -12.02
C VAL A 264 -22.64 -3.82 -11.06
N LEU A 265 -21.33 -3.66 -10.82
CA LEU A 265 -20.78 -2.55 -10.06
C LEU A 265 -19.62 -1.92 -10.83
N THR A 266 -19.69 -0.61 -11.04
CA THR A 266 -18.62 0.17 -11.64
C THR A 266 -18.15 1.23 -10.65
N ILE A 267 -16.85 1.25 -10.37
CA ILE A 267 -16.24 2.15 -9.41
C ILE A 267 -15.15 2.92 -10.15
N ASP A 268 -15.38 4.22 -10.32
CA ASP A 268 -14.41 5.16 -10.86
C ASP A 268 -13.75 5.91 -9.68
N ASP A 269 -12.46 5.66 -9.44
CA ASP A 269 -11.58 6.40 -8.51
C ASP A 269 -10.46 7.11 -9.32
N THR A 270 -10.80 7.60 -10.51
CA THR A 270 -9.90 8.41 -11.36
C THR A 270 -9.98 9.90 -11.04
N HIS A 271 -10.97 10.32 -10.25
CA HIS A 271 -11.15 11.69 -9.75
C HIS A 271 -11.40 12.75 -10.83
N ARG A 272 -12.04 12.35 -11.93
CA ARG A 272 -12.42 13.25 -13.04
C ARG A 272 -13.64 14.13 -12.72
N ASP A 273 -14.19 14.00 -11.52
CA ASP A 273 -15.34 14.74 -11.00
C ASP A 273 -14.96 16.13 -10.47
N ILE A 274 -13.70 16.35 -10.07
CA ILE A 274 -13.20 17.65 -9.62
C ILE A 274 -11.91 18.00 -10.38
N VAL A 275 -12.05 18.89 -11.37
CA VAL A 275 -10.94 19.31 -12.24
C VAL A 275 -10.54 20.74 -11.92
N LEU A 276 -9.29 20.95 -11.49
CA LEU A 276 -8.67 22.27 -11.36
C LEU A 276 -7.83 22.55 -12.60
N ALA A 277 -8.02 23.71 -13.22
CA ALA A 277 -7.13 24.25 -14.24
C ALA A 277 -6.67 25.65 -13.82
N THR A 278 -5.36 25.89 -13.76
CA THR A 278 -4.80 27.10 -13.17
C THR A 278 -3.58 27.61 -13.94
N SER A 279 -3.33 28.91 -13.87
CA SER A 279 -2.10 29.53 -14.39
C SER A 279 -0.93 29.39 -13.41
N GLN A 280 -1.19 29.10 -12.14
CA GLN A 280 -0.20 28.87 -11.10
C GLN A 280 0.09 27.37 -10.99
N GLY A 281 1.35 27.00 -10.72
CA GLY A 281 1.70 25.60 -10.48
C GLY A 281 1.10 25.06 -9.19
N SER A 282 0.65 23.81 -9.18
CA SER A 282 0.23 23.10 -7.96
C SER A 282 1.39 22.31 -7.35
N GLY A 283 1.50 22.36 -6.02
CA GLY A 283 2.49 21.59 -5.25
C GLY A 283 1.94 20.32 -4.60
N GLU A 284 0.66 20.00 -4.79
CA GLU A 284 0.02 18.86 -4.13
C GLU A 284 0.35 17.51 -4.79
N GLY A 285 0.45 16.47 -3.96
CA GLY A 285 0.81 15.12 -4.37
C GLY A 285 2.28 14.96 -4.75
N TYR A 286 2.57 14.13 -5.75
CA TYR A 286 3.93 13.93 -6.27
C TYR A 286 4.19 14.90 -7.43
N ALA A 287 4.53 16.16 -7.11
CA ALA A 287 4.76 17.24 -8.07
C ALA A 287 6.15 17.89 -7.86
N PRO A 288 7.24 17.28 -8.37
CA PRO A 288 8.61 17.70 -8.06
C PRO A 288 9.02 19.05 -8.69
N ASP A 289 8.31 19.55 -9.70
CA ASP A 289 8.67 20.76 -10.45
C ASP A 289 7.55 21.81 -10.54
N ALA A 290 6.41 21.60 -9.85
CA ALA A 290 5.22 22.44 -9.89
C ALA A 290 4.72 22.79 -11.32
N GLY A 291 5.13 22.04 -12.34
CA GLY A 291 4.80 22.33 -13.74
C GLY A 291 3.38 21.90 -14.15
N ARG A 292 2.72 21.10 -13.31
CA ARG A 292 1.35 20.61 -13.56
C ARG A 292 0.33 21.72 -13.30
N ARG A 293 -0.48 22.01 -14.32
CA ARG A 293 -1.49 23.09 -14.35
C ARG A 293 -2.93 22.60 -14.38
N VAL A 294 -3.10 21.30 -14.58
CA VAL A 294 -4.41 20.64 -14.55
C VAL A 294 -4.31 19.49 -13.56
N ASP A 295 -5.17 19.49 -12.56
CA ASP A 295 -5.20 18.49 -11.49
C ASP A 295 -6.59 17.86 -11.38
N PHE A 296 -6.61 16.54 -11.21
CA PHE A 296 -7.78 15.81 -10.71
C PHE A 296 -7.73 15.84 -9.18
N LEU A 297 -8.47 16.76 -8.55
CA LEU A 297 -8.41 16.93 -7.09
C LEU A 297 -8.99 15.70 -6.38
N GLY A 298 -8.41 15.31 -5.25
CA GLY A 298 -8.79 14.07 -4.56
C GLY A 298 -8.01 12.81 -5.00
N SER A 299 -7.25 12.91 -6.10
CA SER A 299 -6.51 11.78 -6.68
C SER A 299 -5.22 11.43 -5.96
N TYR A 300 -4.90 12.09 -4.84
CA TYR A 300 -3.74 11.74 -4.03
C TYR A 300 -4.09 10.57 -3.09
N PRO A 301 -3.42 9.40 -3.19
CA PRO A 301 -3.81 8.19 -2.45
C PRO A 301 -3.90 8.33 -0.92
N PRO A 302 -3.01 9.07 -0.24
CA PRO A 302 -3.16 9.33 1.19
C PRO A 302 -4.39 10.18 1.55
N GLY A 303 -4.86 11.01 0.62
CA GLY A 303 -5.82 12.09 0.87
C GLY A 303 -5.20 13.47 0.61
N ASP A 304 -5.95 14.53 0.85
CA ASP A 304 -5.61 15.90 0.48
C ASP A 304 -5.54 16.80 1.71
N VAL A 305 -4.78 17.88 1.64
CA VAL A 305 -4.77 18.88 2.71
C VAL A 305 -5.99 19.78 2.53
N ALA A 306 -6.93 19.70 3.46
CA ALA A 306 -8.12 20.54 3.47
C ALA A 306 -8.22 21.27 4.80
N LEU A 307 -8.37 22.60 4.74
CA LEU A 307 -8.46 23.48 5.92
C LEU A 307 -7.27 23.31 6.89
N GLY A 308 -6.06 23.10 6.34
CA GLY A 308 -4.82 22.97 7.11
C GLY A 308 -4.54 21.59 7.68
N GLU A 309 -5.34 20.57 7.32
CA GLU A 309 -5.16 19.20 7.83
C GLU A 309 -5.31 18.15 6.74
N LEU A 310 -4.62 17.02 6.88
CA LEU A 310 -4.85 15.86 6.03
C LEU A 310 -6.29 15.36 6.21
N ARG A 311 -7.00 15.19 5.09
CA ARG A 311 -8.32 14.58 5.02
C ARG A 311 -8.31 13.48 3.98
N GLY A 312 -9.14 12.46 4.20
CA GLY A 312 -9.21 11.31 3.30
C GLY A 312 -8.60 10.05 3.94
N PRO A 313 -8.31 9.05 3.11
CA PRO A 313 -8.26 7.67 3.59
C PRO A 313 -7.11 7.37 4.54
N MET A 314 -5.94 8.00 4.45
CA MET A 314 -4.83 7.72 5.39
C MET A 314 -5.12 8.26 6.79
N ARG A 315 -5.85 9.39 6.88
CA ARG A 315 -6.39 9.86 8.15
C ARG A 315 -7.38 8.85 8.70
N GLU A 316 -8.39 8.47 7.91
CA GLU A 316 -9.43 7.52 8.34
C GLU A 316 -8.83 6.17 8.76
N GLU A 317 -7.82 5.69 8.05
CA GLU A 317 -7.06 4.48 8.39
C GLU A 317 -6.35 4.60 9.73
N THR A 318 -5.56 5.67 9.91
CA THR A 318 -4.81 5.89 11.14
C THR A 318 -5.73 6.06 12.34
N GLU A 319 -6.81 6.86 12.21
CA GLU A 319 -7.80 7.02 13.27
C GLU A 319 -8.54 5.72 13.57
N SER A 320 -8.90 4.93 12.55
CA SER A 320 -9.55 3.63 12.75
C SER A 320 -8.67 2.67 13.54
N TRP A 321 -7.36 2.63 13.27
CA TRP A 321 -6.41 1.80 14.02
C TRP A 321 -6.23 2.28 15.46
N LEU A 322 -6.06 3.58 15.68
CA LEU A 322 -5.95 4.14 17.03
C LEU A 322 -7.22 3.88 17.85
N ASN A 323 -8.40 3.97 17.24
CA ASN A 323 -9.67 3.61 17.87
C ASN A 323 -9.78 2.10 18.13
N HIS A 324 -9.27 1.25 17.24
CA HIS A 324 -9.17 -0.19 17.47
C HIS A 324 -8.36 -0.48 18.74
N LEU A 325 -7.16 0.10 18.86
CA LEU A 325 -6.31 -0.08 20.04
C LEU A 325 -6.92 0.47 21.33
N ALA A 326 -7.53 1.66 21.26
CA ALA A 326 -8.05 2.34 22.43
C ALA A 326 -9.31 1.69 23.01
N VAL A 327 -10.27 1.31 22.16
CA VAL A 327 -11.61 0.85 22.60
C VAL A 327 -12.04 -0.51 22.04
N GLY A 328 -11.21 -1.14 21.20
CA GLY A 328 -11.54 -2.39 20.52
C GLY A 328 -12.61 -2.21 19.44
N ALA A 329 -12.61 -1.06 18.75
CA ALA A 329 -13.47 -0.83 17.59
C ALA A 329 -13.10 -1.81 16.46
N VAL A 330 -14.08 -2.29 15.71
CA VAL A 330 -13.81 -3.12 14.53
C VAL A 330 -13.15 -2.26 13.45
N THR A 331 -12.20 -2.83 12.72
CA THR A 331 -11.51 -2.15 11.63
C THR A 331 -11.35 -3.07 10.42
N GLN A 332 -11.31 -2.48 9.23
CA GLN A 332 -11.18 -3.16 7.95
C GLN A 332 -9.73 -3.23 7.43
N HIS A 333 -8.75 -2.91 8.28
CA HIS A 333 -7.35 -3.02 7.90
C HIS A 333 -7.03 -4.41 7.33
N ALA A 334 -6.07 -4.44 6.41
CA ALA A 334 -5.54 -5.70 5.94
C ALA A 334 -4.74 -6.39 7.05
N THR A 335 -4.89 -7.71 7.16
CA THR A 335 -4.04 -8.53 8.01
C THR A 335 -2.65 -8.74 7.39
N ALA A 336 -1.66 -9.16 8.19
CA ALA A 336 -0.36 -9.58 7.66
C ALA A 336 -0.47 -10.74 6.64
N ALA A 337 -1.39 -11.68 6.87
CA ALA A 337 -1.63 -12.80 5.94
C ALA A 337 -2.20 -12.31 4.61
N GLU A 338 -3.12 -11.34 4.66
CA GLU A 338 -3.62 -10.71 3.46
C GLU A 338 -2.48 -10.02 2.70
N ALA A 339 -1.68 -9.19 3.36
CA ALA A 339 -0.56 -8.48 2.73
C ALA A 339 0.49 -9.42 2.12
N HIS A 340 0.81 -10.52 2.80
CA HIS A 340 1.66 -11.58 2.25
C HIS A 340 1.06 -12.14 0.95
N ASN A 341 -0.24 -12.45 0.94
CA ASN A 341 -0.92 -12.93 -0.27
C ASN A 341 -0.89 -11.89 -1.40
N ARG A 342 -0.97 -10.58 -1.10
CA ARG A 342 -0.87 -9.53 -2.13
C ARG A 342 0.53 -9.49 -2.72
N LEU A 343 1.58 -9.62 -1.90
CA LEU A 343 2.95 -9.75 -2.41
C LEU A 343 3.13 -11.01 -3.25
N MET A 344 2.61 -12.15 -2.80
CA MET A 344 2.66 -13.41 -3.55
C MET A 344 2.01 -13.28 -4.93
N LEU A 345 0.84 -12.66 -5.00
CA LEU A 345 0.16 -12.41 -6.26
C LEU A 345 0.92 -11.40 -7.14
N THR A 346 1.43 -10.29 -6.63
CA THR A 346 2.23 -9.36 -7.46
C THR A 346 3.47 -10.04 -8.03
N LYS A 347 4.17 -10.86 -7.23
CA LYS A 347 5.31 -11.66 -7.67
C LYS A 347 4.91 -12.75 -8.68
N ALA A 348 3.70 -13.31 -8.58
CA ALA A 348 3.18 -14.25 -9.56
C ALA A 348 2.91 -13.59 -10.92
N PHE A 349 2.42 -12.34 -10.95
CA PHE A 349 2.32 -11.55 -12.18
C PHE A 349 3.71 -11.35 -12.81
N ASP A 350 4.70 -10.95 -12.03
CA ASP A 350 6.07 -10.74 -12.52
C ASP A 350 6.69 -12.04 -13.04
N LEU A 351 6.52 -13.15 -12.32
CA LEU A 351 6.97 -14.48 -12.73
C LEU A 351 6.30 -14.92 -14.03
N SER A 352 4.98 -14.77 -14.15
CA SER A 352 4.25 -15.12 -15.36
C SER A 352 4.68 -14.28 -16.57
N ALA A 353 4.85 -12.97 -16.38
CA ALA A 353 5.33 -12.07 -17.41
C ALA A 353 6.72 -12.46 -17.90
N ARG A 354 7.63 -12.82 -16.99
CA ARG A 354 8.98 -13.30 -17.30
C ARG A 354 8.98 -14.65 -18.01
N LEU A 355 8.19 -15.62 -17.54
CA LEU A 355 8.13 -16.96 -18.12
C LEU A 355 7.27 -17.05 -19.39
N LYS A 356 6.51 -16.01 -19.70
CA LYS A 356 5.58 -15.95 -20.82
C LYS A 356 4.53 -17.07 -20.82
N ARG A 357 4.08 -17.52 -19.65
CA ARG A 357 3.08 -18.59 -19.50
C ARG A 357 2.31 -18.45 -18.20
N ALA A 358 1.21 -19.19 -18.07
CA ALA A 358 0.45 -19.22 -16.83
C ALA A 358 1.27 -19.85 -15.70
N VAL A 359 1.06 -19.37 -14.47
CA VAL A 359 1.70 -19.87 -13.25
C VAL A 359 0.64 -20.31 -12.25
N PRO A 360 0.72 -21.54 -11.72
CA PRO A 360 -0.19 -21.99 -10.68
C PRO A 360 0.10 -21.25 -9.36
N LEU A 361 -0.94 -21.04 -8.56
CA LEU A 361 -0.87 -20.44 -7.24
C LEU A 361 -1.09 -21.49 -6.12
N PRO A 362 -0.54 -21.27 -4.92
CA PRO A 362 0.38 -20.18 -4.56
C PRO A 362 1.79 -20.42 -5.10
N ILE A 363 2.51 -19.33 -5.40
CA ILE A 363 3.97 -19.39 -5.60
C ILE A 363 4.68 -19.26 -4.24
N ARG A 364 5.93 -19.71 -4.18
CA ARG A 364 6.80 -19.68 -3.00
C ARG A 364 8.04 -18.84 -3.24
N ALA A 365 8.77 -18.50 -2.17
CA ALA A 365 10.05 -17.80 -2.25
C ALA A 365 11.06 -18.42 -3.26
N GLU A 366 11.03 -19.74 -3.43
CA GLU A 366 11.85 -20.49 -4.38
C GLU A 366 11.63 -20.04 -5.84
N ASN A 367 10.43 -19.55 -6.15
CA ASN A 367 10.03 -19.16 -7.50
C ASN A 367 10.52 -17.75 -7.88
N GLU A 368 10.91 -16.92 -6.92
CA GLU A 368 11.46 -15.58 -7.18
C GLU A 368 12.84 -15.65 -7.82
N LYS A 369 13.66 -16.63 -7.42
CA LYS A 369 15.04 -16.74 -7.91
C LYS A 369 15.05 -16.94 -9.44
N PRO A 370 15.89 -16.20 -10.19
CA PRO A 370 16.20 -16.55 -11.56
C PRO A 370 16.70 -18.00 -11.57
N ARG A 371 16.13 -18.86 -12.41
CA ARG A 371 16.70 -20.21 -12.58
C ARG A 371 18.15 -20.02 -13.01
N ALA A 372 19.10 -20.52 -12.21
CA ALA A 372 20.50 -20.54 -12.58
C ALA A 372 20.63 -21.27 -13.94
N GLY A 373 21.13 -20.57 -14.95
CA GLY A 373 21.46 -21.15 -16.24
C GLY A 373 20.39 -21.02 -17.32
N VAL A 374 20.27 -19.82 -17.89
CA VAL A 374 20.19 -19.67 -19.36
C VAL A 374 21.09 -18.48 -19.71
N ARG A 375 22.39 -18.75 -19.93
CA ARG A 375 23.17 -17.85 -20.77
C ARG A 375 22.51 -17.89 -22.14
N VAL A 376 21.88 -16.80 -22.54
CA VAL A 376 21.46 -16.62 -23.93
C VAL A 376 22.76 -16.60 -24.73
N ALA A 377 23.02 -17.68 -25.47
CA ALA A 377 24.04 -17.66 -26.51
C ALA A 377 23.61 -16.60 -27.54
N GLY A 378 24.55 -15.74 -27.91
CA GLY A 378 24.32 -14.55 -28.73
C GLY A 378 24.01 -14.82 -30.19
#